data_AF-A0A917JWU2-F1
#
_entry.id   AF-A0A917JWU2-F1
#
_cell.length_a   1.000
_cell.length_b   1.000
_cell.length_c   1.000
_cell.angle_alpha   90.00
_cell.angle_beta   90.00
_cell.angle_gamma   90.00
#
_symmetry.space_group_name_H-M   'P 1'
#
loop_
_entity.id
_entity.type
_entity.pdbx_description
1 polymer ?
#
loop_
_entity_poly.entity_id
_entity_poly.type
_entity_poly.pdbx_seq_one_letter_code
_entity_poly.pdbx_strand_id
1 'polypeptide(L)'
;MIKILICLGLILSSNLLIANTVSQYNTSLTPCFKMNEVEQITKQMDEILQQEFCEDKVDPKKFDSISQAILPKIMTESFLGVVPPVNWQLITDEIIKNCMKNKDLCKKQAQKEFAECLKPRIPLILVQFAPWIAENCPELNKNLIKQWPNKKAFLKKTINETKAQE
;
A
#
# COMPACT_ATOMS: atom_id res chain seq x y z
N MET A 1 21.76 23.10 48.71
CA MET A 1 22.02 21.69 49.09
C MET A 1 20.91 20.84 48.50
N ILE A 2 21.04 20.38 47.26
CA ILE A 2 21.98 19.31 46.87
C ILE A 2 21.60 18.02 47.59
N LYS A 3 20.37 17.53 47.42
CA LYS A 3 20.01 16.12 47.66
C LYS A 3 18.93 15.58 46.71
N ILE A 4 18.11 16.44 46.09
CA ILE A 4 17.11 15.98 45.10
C ILE A 4 17.69 15.92 43.67
N LEU A 5 18.67 16.77 43.33
CA LEU A 5 19.34 16.74 42.02
C LEU A 5 20.39 15.63 41.87
N ILE A 6 20.72 14.87 42.93
CA ILE A 6 21.70 13.77 42.86
C ILE A 6 21.03 12.43 42.50
N CYS A 7 19.71 12.28 42.69
CA CYS A 7 19.02 11.05 42.33
C CYS A 7 18.61 10.97 40.85
N LEU A 8 18.53 12.09 40.12
CA LEU A 8 18.33 12.07 38.66
C LEU A 8 19.62 11.84 37.86
N GLY A 9 20.80 12.00 38.48
CA GLY A 9 22.10 11.82 37.81
C GLY A 9 22.61 10.37 37.79
N LEU A 10 22.08 9.48 38.62
CA LEU A 10 22.58 8.09 38.77
C LEU A 10 21.75 7.03 38.04
N ILE A 11 20.57 7.37 37.52
CA ILE A 11 19.80 6.49 36.62
C ILE A 11 20.29 6.65 35.16
N LEU A 12 21.02 7.73 34.85
CA LEU A 12 21.58 8.01 33.53
C LEU A 12 22.98 7.40 33.28
N SER A 13 23.62 6.78 34.27
CA SER A 13 25.00 6.26 34.14
C SER A 13 25.17 4.74 34.27
N SER A 14 24.09 3.96 34.47
CA SER A 14 24.21 2.51 34.73
C SER A 14 23.45 1.62 33.73
N ASN A 15 23.50 1.97 32.45
CA ASN A 15 23.33 1.01 31.34
C ASN A 15 24.28 1.34 30.17
N LEU A 16 25.45 1.92 30.48
CA LEU A 16 26.64 1.68 29.67
C LEU A 16 27.05 0.24 29.95
N LEU A 17 27.22 -0.56 28.89
CA LEU A 17 27.59 -1.98 28.86
C LEU A 17 26.39 -2.95 28.91
N ILE A 18 25.78 -3.18 27.75
CA ILE A 18 25.93 -4.44 26.97
C ILE A 18 25.09 -4.26 25.69
N ALA A 19 25.79 -4.06 24.58
CA ALA A 19 25.53 -4.63 23.27
C ALA A 19 26.28 -3.77 22.26
N ASN A 20 27.25 -4.36 21.57
CA ASN A 20 27.82 -3.79 20.36
C ASN A 20 26.68 -3.54 19.37
N THR A 21 26.15 -2.32 19.31
CA THR A 21 25.27 -1.93 18.21
C THR A 21 26.14 -1.68 17.00
N VAL A 22 26.25 -2.78 16.25
CA VAL A 22 26.52 -2.85 14.82
C VAL A 22 26.13 -1.55 14.12
N SER A 23 27.13 -1.01 13.41
CA SER A 23 27.01 -0.09 12.28
C SER A 23 26.34 1.26 12.54
N GLN A 24 27.17 2.31 12.53
CA GLN A 24 26.76 3.65 12.11
C GLN A 24 25.92 3.54 10.83
N TYR A 25 24.61 3.69 10.97
CA TYR A 25 23.71 3.86 9.85
C TYR A 25 23.97 5.27 9.29
N ASN A 26 24.88 5.36 8.32
CA ASN A 26 24.86 6.44 7.34
C ASN A 26 23.59 6.25 6.49
N THR A 27 22.41 6.48 7.06
CA THR A 27 21.18 6.65 6.27
C THR A 27 21.28 7.99 5.58
N SER A 28 21.86 8.00 4.38
CA SER A 28 21.27 8.87 3.38
C SER A 28 19.79 8.47 3.33
N LEU A 29 18.89 9.40 3.65
CA LEU A 29 17.44 9.22 3.51
C LEU A 29 17.11 9.14 2.02
N THR A 30 17.65 8.13 1.34
CA THR A 30 17.30 7.85 -0.04
C THR A 30 15.86 7.39 0.00
N PRO A 31 14.93 8.16 -0.58
CA PRO A 31 13.53 7.79 -0.54
C PRO A 31 13.34 6.45 -1.25
N CYS A 32 12.44 5.63 -0.70
CA CYS A 32 12.22 4.28 -1.18
C CYS A 32 11.85 4.25 -2.69
N PHE A 33 11.03 5.22 -3.08
CA PHE A 33 10.60 5.45 -4.44
C PHE A 33 10.84 6.90 -4.79
N LYS A 34 11.07 7.20 -6.08
CA LYS A 34 10.98 8.59 -6.53
C LYS A 34 9.51 8.99 -6.60
N MET A 35 9.15 10.08 -5.94
CA MET A 35 7.75 10.49 -5.83
C MET A 35 7.08 10.76 -7.19
N ASN A 36 7.85 11.26 -8.17
CA ASN A 36 7.35 11.46 -9.53
C ASN A 36 6.96 10.15 -10.23
N GLU A 37 7.72 9.07 -10.01
CA GLU A 37 7.40 7.74 -10.56
C GLU A 37 6.12 7.19 -9.93
N VAL A 38 5.99 7.32 -8.60
CA VAL A 38 4.79 6.90 -7.87
C VAL A 38 3.55 7.69 -8.28
N GLU A 39 3.69 9.01 -8.45
CA GLU A 39 2.61 9.88 -8.91
C GLU A 39 2.16 9.50 -10.33
N GLN A 40 3.10 9.26 -11.24
CA GLN A 40 2.80 8.82 -12.60
C GLN A 40 2.09 7.47 -12.62
N ILE A 41 2.54 6.52 -11.80
CA ILE A 41 1.88 5.21 -11.66
C ILE A 41 0.45 5.38 -11.15
N THR A 42 0.27 6.20 -10.12
CA THR A 42 -1.05 6.46 -9.52
C THR A 42 -2.02 7.06 -10.53
N LYS A 43 -1.56 8.05 -11.31
CA LYS A 43 -2.36 8.63 -12.40
C LYS A 43 -2.74 7.58 -13.44
N GLN A 44 -1.80 6.72 -13.83
CA GLN A 44 -2.09 5.66 -14.80
C GLN A 44 -3.03 4.58 -14.25
N MET A 45 -3.02 4.32 -12.94
CA MET A 45 -4.01 3.45 -12.30
C MET A 45 -5.39 4.07 -12.32
N ASP A 46 -5.51 5.37 -12.03
CA ASP A 46 -6.79 6.10 -12.13
C ASP A 46 -7.33 6.06 -13.57
N GLU A 47 -6.48 6.29 -14.58
CA GLU A 47 -6.84 6.17 -16.00
C GLU A 47 -7.36 4.76 -16.35
N ILE A 48 -6.74 3.70 -15.82
CA ILE A 48 -7.20 2.31 -16.01
C ILE A 48 -8.56 2.11 -15.38
N LEU A 49 -8.75 2.59 -14.14
CA LEU A 49 -10.03 2.45 -13.45
C LEU A 49 -11.15 3.19 -14.20
N GLN A 50 -10.88 4.40 -14.69
CA GLN A 50 -11.84 5.15 -15.51
C GLN A 50 -12.19 4.42 -16.81
N GLN A 51 -11.19 4.00 -17.58
CA GLN A 51 -11.40 3.31 -18.86
C GLN A 51 -12.15 1.99 -18.67
N GLU A 52 -11.60 1.12 -17.83
CA GLU A 52 -12.02 -0.29 -17.79
C GLU A 52 -13.31 -0.53 -16.99
N PHE A 53 -13.73 0.41 -16.15
CA PHE A 53 -14.92 0.28 -15.31
C PHE A 53 -15.98 1.35 -15.58
N CYS A 54 -15.58 2.60 -15.84
CA CYS A 54 -16.52 3.71 -15.98
C CYS A 54 -16.96 3.93 -17.42
N GLU A 55 -16.02 4.00 -18.35
CA GLU A 55 -16.32 4.17 -19.78
C GLU A 55 -16.94 2.90 -20.38
N ASP A 56 -16.42 1.73 -19.98
CA ASP A 56 -16.96 0.41 -20.34
C ASP A 56 -18.32 0.09 -19.69
N LYS A 57 -18.85 0.98 -18.83
CA LYS A 57 -20.14 0.86 -18.13
C LYS A 57 -20.29 -0.47 -17.39
N VAL A 58 -19.23 -0.93 -16.72
CA VAL A 58 -19.31 -2.10 -15.84
C VAL A 58 -20.34 -1.81 -14.74
N ASP A 59 -21.21 -2.76 -14.42
CA ASP A 59 -22.17 -2.59 -13.33
C ASP A 59 -21.40 -2.28 -12.04
N PRO A 60 -21.65 -1.13 -11.39
CA PRO A 60 -21.03 -0.79 -10.11
C PRO A 60 -21.12 -1.89 -9.05
N LYS A 61 -22.17 -2.72 -9.10
CA LYS A 61 -22.35 -3.86 -8.18
C LYS A 61 -21.34 -4.98 -8.41
N LYS A 62 -20.76 -5.08 -9.62
CA LYS A 62 -19.70 -6.01 -9.97
C LYS A 62 -18.30 -5.51 -9.58
N PHE A 63 -18.15 -4.22 -9.24
CA PHE A 63 -16.84 -3.67 -8.91
C PHE A 63 -16.20 -4.37 -7.69
N ASP A 64 -17.00 -4.74 -6.69
CA ASP A 64 -16.53 -5.47 -5.51
C ASP A 64 -16.03 -6.87 -5.88
N SER A 65 -16.79 -7.63 -6.68
CA SER A 65 -16.43 -9.00 -7.08
C SER A 65 -15.21 -9.00 -8.00
N ILE A 66 -15.16 -8.07 -8.96
CA ILE A 66 -14.00 -7.89 -9.84
C ILE A 66 -12.75 -7.52 -9.02
N SER A 67 -12.88 -6.61 -8.06
CA SER A 67 -11.76 -6.23 -7.18
C SER A 67 -11.26 -7.42 -6.36
N GLN A 68 -12.17 -8.20 -5.77
CA GLN A 68 -11.84 -9.43 -5.03
C GLN A 68 -11.20 -10.51 -5.91
N ALA A 69 -11.55 -10.57 -7.20
CA ALA A 69 -10.97 -11.53 -8.14
C ALA A 69 -9.59 -11.08 -8.69
N ILE A 70 -9.35 -9.77 -8.84
CA ILE A 70 -8.09 -9.23 -9.36
C ILE A 70 -7.02 -9.21 -8.27
N LEU A 71 -7.36 -8.79 -7.05
CA LEU A 71 -6.38 -8.57 -5.98
C LEU A 71 -5.46 -9.79 -5.74
N PRO A 72 -5.97 -11.03 -5.62
CA PRO A 72 -5.12 -12.21 -5.45
C PRO A 72 -4.18 -12.50 -6.63
N LYS A 73 -4.48 -12.00 -7.83
CA LYS A 73 -3.64 -12.18 -9.03
C LYS A 73 -2.47 -11.20 -9.07
N ILE A 74 -2.61 -10.04 -8.44
CA ILE A 74 -1.57 -8.99 -8.39
C ILE A 74 -0.84 -8.92 -7.04
N MET A 75 -1.45 -9.40 -5.96
CA MET A 75 -0.80 -9.51 -4.65
C MET A 75 -0.11 -10.88 -4.54
N THR A 76 0.87 -11.10 -5.41
CA THR A 76 1.69 -12.32 -5.45
C THR A 76 3.17 -11.98 -5.48
N GLU A 77 4.01 -12.92 -5.06
CA GLU A 77 5.46 -12.78 -5.16
C GLU A 77 5.92 -12.57 -6.61
N SER A 78 5.30 -13.26 -7.57
CA SER A 78 5.60 -13.09 -9.00
C SER A 78 5.30 -11.67 -9.51
N PHE A 79 4.27 -11.02 -8.98
CA PHE A 79 3.88 -9.69 -9.40
C PHE A 79 4.69 -8.61 -8.66
N LEU A 80 4.85 -8.73 -7.34
CA LEU A 80 5.51 -7.73 -6.50
C LEU A 80 7.04 -7.90 -6.44
N GLY A 81 7.56 -9.08 -6.76
CA GLY A 81 8.96 -9.47 -6.56
C GLY A 81 9.31 -9.86 -5.12
N VAL A 82 8.33 -9.82 -4.22
CA VAL A 82 8.46 -10.13 -2.79
C VAL A 82 7.15 -10.73 -2.28
N VAL A 83 7.23 -11.54 -1.22
CA VAL A 83 6.04 -12.12 -0.58
C VAL A 83 5.13 -10.98 -0.06
N PRO A 84 3.82 -11.01 -0.38
CA PRO A 84 2.87 -10.01 0.10
C PRO A 84 2.85 -9.85 1.63
N PRO A 85 2.49 -8.67 2.16
CA PRO A 85 2.46 -8.46 3.60
C PRO A 85 1.39 -9.33 4.26
N VAL A 86 1.65 -9.80 5.48
CA VAL A 86 0.69 -10.61 6.24
C VAL A 86 -0.61 -9.83 6.43
N ASN A 87 -1.74 -10.54 6.32
CA ASN A 87 -3.10 -10.00 6.44
C ASN A 87 -3.49 -8.95 5.39
N TRP A 88 -2.74 -8.82 4.27
CA TRP A 88 -3.10 -7.89 3.20
C TRP A 88 -4.55 -8.12 2.72
N GLN A 89 -4.93 -9.39 2.55
CA GLN A 89 -6.24 -9.76 2.03
C GLN A 89 -7.36 -9.38 2.99
N LEU A 90 -7.17 -9.63 4.30
CA LEU A 90 -8.14 -9.26 5.33
C LEU A 90 -8.44 -7.76 5.30
N ILE A 91 -7.40 -6.92 5.23
CA ILE A 91 -7.56 -5.47 5.17
C ILE A 91 -8.27 -5.06 3.89
N THR A 92 -7.88 -5.60 2.73
CA THR A 92 -8.50 -5.23 1.47
C THR A 92 -9.96 -5.65 1.42
N ASP A 93 -10.30 -6.83 1.95
CA ASP A 93 -11.68 -7.34 2.02
C ASP A 93 -12.54 -6.44 2.93
N GLU A 94 -11.99 -5.97 4.05
CA GLU A 94 -12.66 -5.01 4.92
C GLU A 94 -12.88 -3.66 4.23
N ILE A 95 -11.92 -3.17 3.45
CA ILE A 95 -12.07 -1.92 2.69
C ILE A 95 -13.14 -2.07 1.62
N ILE A 96 -13.12 -3.16 0.85
CA ILE A 96 -14.13 -3.42 -0.19
C ILE A 96 -15.51 -3.48 0.45
N LYS A 97 -15.67 -4.32 1.48
CA LYS A 97 -16.97 -4.54 2.15
C LYS A 97 -17.52 -3.28 2.81
N ASN A 98 -16.68 -2.46 3.45
CA ASN A 98 -17.15 -1.34 4.27
C ASN A 98 -17.10 0.02 3.55
N CYS A 99 -16.21 0.18 2.58
CA CYS A 99 -16.00 1.46 1.91
C CYS A 99 -16.45 1.49 0.46
N MET A 100 -16.48 0.35 -0.24
CA MET A 100 -16.80 0.29 -1.67
C MET A 100 -18.18 -0.30 -1.94
N LYS A 101 -18.69 -1.14 -1.04
CA LYS A 101 -19.89 -1.94 -1.28
C LYS A 101 -21.06 -1.16 -1.87
N ASN A 102 -21.53 -1.60 -3.03
CA ASN A 102 -22.63 -1.00 -3.82
C ASN A 102 -22.41 0.47 -4.24
N LYS A 103 -21.17 0.97 -4.23
CA LYS A 103 -20.87 2.33 -4.68
C LYS A 103 -20.42 2.36 -6.13
N ASP A 104 -20.97 3.32 -6.86
CA ASP A 104 -20.55 3.66 -8.20
C ASP A 104 -19.35 4.60 -8.16
N LEU A 105 -18.14 4.04 -8.04
CA LEU A 105 -16.88 4.79 -7.95
C LEU A 105 -16.57 5.64 -9.19
N CYS A 106 -17.39 5.56 -10.24
CA CYS A 106 -17.33 6.45 -11.40
C CYS A 106 -17.98 7.82 -11.12
N LYS A 107 -18.76 7.95 -10.05
CA LYS A 107 -19.36 9.22 -9.61
C LYS A 107 -18.48 9.90 -8.57
N LYS A 108 -18.24 11.21 -8.76
CA LYS A 108 -17.48 12.06 -7.82
C LYS A 108 -17.97 11.97 -6.38
N GLN A 109 -19.29 11.88 -6.17
CA GLN A 109 -19.87 11.76 -4.83
C GLN A 109 -19.48 10.43 -4.15
N ALA A 110 -19.56 9.31 -4.88
CA ALA A 110 -19.16 8.02 -4.36
C ALA A 110 -17.64 7.93 -4.10
N GLN A 111 -16.82 8.58 -4.94
CA GLN A 111 -15.38 8.70 -4.72
C GLN A 111 -15.08 9.47 -3.43
N LYS A 112 -15.80 10.56 -3.17
CA LYS A 112 -15.69 11.33 -1.93
C LYS A 112 -16.07 10.48 -0.71
N GLU A 113 -17.18 9.77 -0.77
CA GLU A 113 -17.62 8.88 0.32
C GLU A 113 -16.66 7.70 0.54
N PHE A 114 -16.06 7.19 -0.53
CA PHE A 114 -15.00 6.18 -0.42
C PHE A 114 -13.77 6.75 0.29
N ALA A 115 -13.30 7.94 -0.11
CA ALA A 115 -12.17 8.62 0.53
C ALA A 115 -12.44 8.94 2.00
N GLU A 116 -13.64 9.42 2.33
CA GLU A 116 -14.07 9.68 3.72
C GLU A 116 -14.11 8.40 4.55
N CYS A 117 -14.52 7.28 3.95
CA CYS A 117 -14.45 5.97 4.59
C CYS A 117 -13.01 5.48 4.79
N LEU A 118 -12.12 5.68 3.82
CA LEU A 118 -10.75 5.20 3.88
C LEU A 118 -9.89 6.02 4.86
N LYS A 119 -10.09 7.33 4.93
CA LYS A 119 -9.28 8.28 5.72
C LYS A 119 -9.02 7.82 7.17
N PRO A 120 -10.01 7.41 7.98
CA PRO A 120 -9.75 6.95 9.35
C PRO A 120 -8.98 5.62 9.43
N ARG A 121 -8.92 4.84 8.34
CA ARG A 121 -8.22 3.54 8.27
C ARG A 121 -6.75 3.68 7.86
N ILE A 122 -6.37 4.78 7.21
CA ILE A 122 -5.01 5.03 6.72
C ILE A 122 -3.94 4.84 7.80
N PRO A 123 -4.07 5.39 9.03
CA PRO A 123 -3.04 5.22 10.05
C PRO A 123 -2.76 3.74 10.38
N LEU A 124 -3.81 2.92 10.48
CA LEU A 124 -3.67 1.49 10.75
C LEU A 124 -2.98 0.77 9.58
N ILE A 125 -3.37 1.07 8.35
CA ILE A 125 -2.75 0.52 7.13
C ILE A 125 -1.26 0.86 7.09
N LEU A 126 -0.91 2.11 7.42
CA LEU A 126 0.48 2.56 7.48
C LEU A 126 1.25 1.82 8.57
N VAL A 127 0.72 1.70 9.79
CA VAL A 127 1.38 0.96 10.86
C VAL A 127 1.63 -0.50 10.46
N GLN A 128 0.68 -1.11 9.76
CA GLN A 128 0.78 -2.51 9.39
C GLN A 128 1.70 -2.78 8.19
N PHE A 129 1.70 -1.91 7.18
CA PHE A 129 2.44 -2.14 5.94
C PHE A 129 3.72 -1.32 5.79
N ALA A 130 3.89 -0.21 6.53
CA ALA A 130 5.11 0.60 6.40
C ALA A 130 6.40 -0.18 6.71
N PRO A 131 6.47 -1.06 7.74
CA PRO A 131 7.66 -1.88 7.96
C PRO A 131 7.96 -2.80 6.76
N TRP A 132 6.93 -3.49 6.24
CA TRP A 132 7.08 -4.36 5.08
C TRP A 132 7.52 -3.59 3.82
N ILE A 133 6.97 -2.39 3.58
CA ILE A 133 7.40 -1.53 2.46
C ILE A 133 8.86 -1.11 2.64
N ALA A 134 9.26 -0.69 3.85
CA ALA A 134 10.61 -0.25 4.13
C ALA A 134 11.64 -1.39 3.94
N GLU A 135 11.33 -2.59 4.44
CA GLU A 135 12.18 -3.78 4.32
C GLU A 135 12.33 -4.25 2.87
N ASN A 136 11.24 -4.26 2.11
CA ASN A 136 11.20 -4.78 0.74
C ASN A 136 11.44 -3.71 -0.33
N CYS A 137 11.75 -2.50 0.10
CA CYS A 137 11.80 -1.33 -0.76
C CYS A 137 12.65 -1.51 -2.05
N PRO A 138 13.90 -2.01 -1.98
CA PRO A 138 14.72 -2.15 -3.18
C PRO A 138 14.10 -3.09 -4.22
N GLU A 139 13.52 -4.20 -3.78
CA GLU A 139 12.86 -5.16 -4.67
C GLU A 139 11.52 -4.64 -5.19
N LEU A 140 10.74 -3.92 -4.39
CA LEU A 140 9.53 -3.24 -4.87
C LEU A 140 9.88 -2.20 -5.95
N ASN A 141 10.91 -1.39 -5.72
CA ASN A 141 11.33 -0.40 -6.71
C ASN A 141 11.78 -1.07 -8.02
N LYS A 142 12.57 -2.14 -7.92
CA LYS A 142 13.10 -2.88 -9.08
C LYS A 142 12.00 -3.63 -9.83
N ASN A 143 11.13 -4.36 -9.14
CA ASN A 143 10.20 -5.29 -9.76
C ASN A 143 8.80 -4.71 -10.00
N LEU A 144 8.39 -3.68 -9.26
CA LEU A 144 7.08 -3.05 -9.45
C LEU A 144 7.21 -1.69 -10.15
N ILE A 145 8.00 -0.77 -9.60
CA ILE A 145 8.09 0.61 -10.10
C ILE A 145 8.80 0.67 -11.47
N LYS A 146 10.03 0.15 -11.55
CA LYS A 146 10.80 0.17 -12.82
C LYS A 146 10.19 -0.72 -13.90
N GLN A 147 9.47 -1.77 -13.51
CA GLN A 147 8.78 -2.68 -14.43
C GLN A 147 7.32 -2.29 -14.64
N TRP A 148 6.90 -1.11 -14.19
CA TRP A 148 5.51 -0.68 -14.28
C TRP A 148 4.89 -0.85 -15.67
N PRO A 149 5.55 -0.56 -16.81
CA PRO A 149 4.96 -0.80 -18.13
C PRO A 149 4.49 -2.25 -18.34
N ASN A 150 5.30 -3.23 -17.89
CA ASN A 150 4.96 -4.65 -17.96
C ASN A 150 3.85 -5.01 -16.96
N LYS A 151 3.94 -4.49 -15.72
CA LYS A 151 2.94 -4.73 -14.67
C LYS A 151 1.57 -4.13 -15.02
N LYS A 152 1.57 -2.96 -15.67
CA LYS A 152 0.39 -2.28 -16.23
C LYS A 152 -0.28 -3.14 -17.30
N ALA A 153 0.48 -3.69 -18.24
CA ALA A 153 -0.06 -4.55 -19.28
C ALA A 153 -0.68 -5.83 -18.69
N PHE A 154 0.00 -6.44 -17.71
CA PHE A 154 -0.55 -7.59 -16.97
C PHE A 154 -1.84 -7.24 -16.23
N LEU A 155 -1.88 -6.09 -15.55
CA LEU A 155 -3.07 -5.62 -14.84
C LEU A 155 -4.26 -5.43 -15.79
N LYS A 156 -4.06 -4.74 -16.93
CA LYS A 156 -5.10 -4.57 -17.96
C LYS A 156 -5.61 -5.92 -18.49
N LYS A 157 -4.71 -6.84 -18.81
CA LYS A 157 -5.07 -8.20 -19.24
C LYS A 157 -5.92 -8.90 -18.18
N THR A 158 -5.49 -8.84 -16.92
CA THR A 158 -6.17 -9.48 -15.79
C THR A 158 -7.57 -8.91 -15.57
N ILE A 159 -7.74 -7.59 -15.66
CA ILE A 159 -9.04 -6.92 -15.59
C ILE A 159 -9.95 -7.45 -16.71
N ASN A 160 -9.49 -7.44 -17.96
CA ASN A 160 -10.29 -7.88 -19.11
C ASN A 160 -10.69 -9.35 -19.04
N GLU A 161 -9.78 -10.24 -18.64
CA GLU A 161 -10.09 -11.65 -18.43
C GLU A 161 -11.13 -11.85 -17.33
N THR A 162 -11.08 -11.05 -16.27
CA THR A 162 -12.01 -11.14 -15.14
C THR A 162 -13.38 -10.61 -15.54
N LYS A 163 -13.47 -9.49 -16.26
CA LYS A 163 -14.71 -8.96 -16.83
C LYS A 163 -15.40 -9.96 -17.76
N ALA A 164 -14.63 -10.71 -18.55
CA ALA A 164 -15.18 -11.71 -19.48
C ALA A 164 -15.74 -12.97 -18.78
N GLN A 165 -15.41 -13.18 -17.50
CA GLN A 165 -15.84 -14.34 -16.71
C GLN A 165 -17.09 -14.06 -15.85
N GLU A 166 -17.56 -12.82 -15.78
CA GLU A 166 -18.72 -12.36 -14.99
C GLU A 166 -19.93 -11.97 -15.85
#